data_AF-A0A925TDG3-F1
#
_entry.id   AF-A0A925TDG3-F1
#
_cell.length_a   1.000
_cell.length_b   1.000
_cell.length_c   1.000
_cell.angle_alpha   90.00
_cell.angle_beta   90.00
_cell.angle_gamma   90.00
#
_symmetry.space_group_name_H-M   'P 1'
#
loop_
_entity.id
_entity.type
_entity.pdbx_description
1 polymer ?
#
loop_
_entity_poly.entity_id
_entity_poly.type
_entity_poly.pdbx_seq_one_letter_code
_entity_poly.pdbx_strand_id
1 'polypeptide(L)' 'MARQFIYHMQGLSKAYAGGKKVLDNIHLSFYPDAKIGVLGPNGSGKS' A
#
# COMPACT_ATOMS: atom_id res chain seq x y z
N MET A 1 26.12 2.26 3.82
CA MET A 1 25.05 2.44 4.82
C MET A 1 23.78 1.78 4.29
N ALA A 2 23.08 1.01 5.12
CA ALA A 2 21.78 0.46 4.72
C ALA A 2 20.80 1.62 4.51
N ARG A 3 20.06 1.62 3.39
CA ARG A 3 19.04 2.66 3.14
C ARG A 3 17.88 2.41 4.10
N GLN A 4 17.63 3.35 4.99
CA GLN A 4 16.50 3.30 5.90
C GLN A 4 15.22 3.64 5.13
N PHE A 5 14.19 2.81 5.27
CA PHE A 5 12.86 3.14 4.76
C PHE A 5 12.15 4.09 5.73
N ILE A 6 11.49 5.12 5.20
CA ILE A 6 10.64 6.02 6.01
C ILE A 6 9.25 5.45 6.23
N TYR A 7 8.87 4.48 5.41
CA TYR A 7 7.59 3.78 5.47
C TYR A 7 7.79 2.33 5.08
N HIS A 8 7.17 1.42 5.82
CA HIS A 8 7.21 0.00 5.56
C HIS A 8 5.84 -0.61 5.85
N MET A 9 5.38 -1.45 4.94
CA MET A 9 4.13 -2.20 5.02
C MET A 9 4.41 -3.61 4.50
N GLN A 10 4.00 -4.61 5.26
CA GLN A 10 4.20 -6.01 4.90
C GLN A 10 2.88 -6.76 5.08
N GLY A 11 2.46 -7.48 4.04
CA GLY A 11 1.29 -8.36 4.07
C GLY A 11 -0.04 -7.66 4.32
N LEU A 12 -0.17 -6.37 3.96
CA LEU A 12 -1.41 -5.63 4.20
C LEU A 12 -2.55 -6.24 3.39
N SER A 13 -3.61 -6.60 4.10
CA SER A 13 -4.89 -6.99 3.51
C SER A 13 -5.99 -6.12 4.09
N LYS A 14 -6.92 -5.68 3.25
CA LYS A 14 -8.07 -4.86 3.65
C LYS A 14 -9.33 -5.37 2.98
N ALA A 15 -10.38 -5.54 3.77
CA ALA A 15 -11.72 -5.83 3.30
C ALA A 15 -12.73 -4.86 3.92
N TYR A 16 -13.82 -4.59 3.19
CA TYR A 16 -14.98 -3.90 3.72
C TYR A 16 -15.98 -4.87 4.35
N ALA A 17 -16.92 -4.33 5.12
CA ALA A 17 -18.08 -5.08 5.61
C ALA A 17 -18.81 -5.71 4.41
N GLY A 18 -19.10 -7.02 4.48
CA GLY A 18 -19.61 -7.80 3.35
C GLY A 18 -18.55 -8.59 2.56
N GLY A 19 -17.29 -8.61 3.02
CA GLY A 19 -16.27 -9.55 2.55
C GLY A 19 -15.54 -9.14 1.27
N LYS A 20 -15.86 -7.99 0.68
CA LYS A 20 -15.13 -7.46 -0.48
C LYS A 20 -13.71 -7.07 -0.06
N LYS A 21 -12.74 -7.88 -0.47
CA LYS A 21 -11.31 -7.57 -0.32
C LYS A 21 -10.91 -6.51 -1.35
N VAL A 22 -10.26 -5.44 -0.88
CA VAL A 22 -9.79 -4.31 -1.71
C VAL A 22 -8.27 -4.21 -1.77
N LEU A 23 -7.56 -4.78 -0.79
CA LEU A 23 -6.12 -4.98 -0.82
C LEU A 23 -5.85 -6.41 -0.34
N ASP A 24 -4.93 -7.12 -0.99
CA ASP A 24 -4.56 -8.48 -0.63
C ASP A 24 -3.04 -8.64 -0.60
N ASN A 25 -2.51 -8.98 0.57
CA ASN A 25 -1.10 -9.28 0.78
C ASN A 25 -0.13 -8.26 0.13
N ILE A 26 -0.38 -6.97 0.37
CA ILE A 26 0.40 -5.88 -0.21
C ILE A 26 1.66 -5.62 0.62
N HIS A 27 2.79 -5.44 -0.07
CA HIS A 27 4.09 -5.12 0.52
C HIS A 27 4.63 -3.83 -0.12
N LEU A 28 4.88 -2.80 0.68
CA LEU A 28 5.35 -1.50 0.21
C LEU A 28 6.45 -0.99 1.12
N SER A 29 7.44 -0.32 0.54
CA SER A 29 8.49 0.36 1.29
C SER A 29 8.92 1.60 0.54
N PHE A 30 9.05 2.72 1.25
CA PHE A 30 9.40 4.00 0.64
C PHE A 30 10.70 4.53 1.23
N TYR A 31 11.56 5.05 0.34
CA TYR A 31 12.76 5.78 0.72
C TYR A 31 12.41 7.21 1.12
N PRO A 32 13.29 7.87 1.93
CA PRO A 32 13.23 9.32 2.10
C PRO A 32 13.10 10.04 0.75
N ASP A 33 12.28 11.08 0.71
CA ASP A 33 12.05 11.95 -0.45
C ASP A 33 11.41 11.31 -1.69
N ALA A 34 10.97 10.05 -1.61
CA ALA A 34 10.23 9.41 -2.67
C ALA A 34 8.91 10.14 -2.96
N LYS A 35 8.67 10.50 -4.22
CA LYS A 35 7.40 11.06 -4.71
C LYS A 35 6.59 9.94 -5.34
N ILE A 36 5.45 9.60 -4.74
CA ILE A 36 4.65 8.43 -5.13
C ILE A 36 3.29 8.88 -5.62
N GLY A 37 2.92 8.45 -6.83
CA GLY A 37 1.57 8.55 -7.36
C GLY A 37 0.90 7.18 -7.37
N VAL A 38 -0.28 7.07 -6.75
CA VAL A 38 -1.08 5.83 -6.77
C VAL A 38 -2.22 6.00 -7.76
N LEU A 39 -2.25 5.15 -8.80
CA LEU A 39 -3.26 5.18 -9.86
C LEU A 39 -4.07 3.88 -9.87
N GLY A 40 -5.33 3.99 -10.27
CA GLY A 40 -6.22 2.84 -10.41
C GLY A 40 -7.68 3.25 -10.57
N PRO A 41 -8.54 2.33 -11.06
CA PRO A 41 -9.97 2.57 -11.18
C PRO A 41 -10.65 2.76 -9.81
N ASN A 42 -11.87 3.29 -9.81
CA ASN A 42 -12.63 3.48 -8.58
C ASN A 42 -12.86 2.15 -7.86
N GLY A 43 -12.57 2.13 -6.55
CA GLY A 43 -12.69 0.93 -5.71
C GLY A 43 -11.48 0.01 -5.70
N SER A 44 -10.34 0.39 -6.30
CA SER A 44 -9.10 -0.41 -6.31
C SER A 44 -8.27 -0.38 -5.02
N GLY A 45 -8.76 0.27 -3.96
CA GLY A 45 -8.03 0.37 -2.67
C GLY A 45 -6.95 1.46 -2.62
N LYS A 46 -7.00 2.43 -3.55
CA LYS A 46 -6.07 3.57 -3.63
C LYS A 46 -6.32 4.72 -2.62
N SER A 47 -7.38 4.66 -1.83
CA SER A 47 -7.84 5.75 -0.93
C SER A 47 -8.11 5.22 0.47
#